data_AF-A0A446ATG3-F1
#
_entry.id   AF-A0A446ATG3-F1
#
_cell.length_a   1.000
_cell.length_b   1.000
_cell.length_c   1.000
_cell.angle_alpha   90.00
_cell.angle_beta   90.00
_cell.angle_gamma   90.00
#
_symmetry.space_group_name_H-M   'P 1'
#
loop_
_entity.id
_entity.type
_entity.pdbx_description
1 polymer ?
#
loop_
_entity_poly.entity_id
_entity_poly.type
_entity_poly.pdbx_seq_one_letter_code
_entity_poly.pdbx_strand_id
1 'polypeptide(L)'
;MTPQQRRQVQVAMSDAFVDTHIEYLWIARHLVGFDRELLKEIFYSEVAPACYSNIMTPVPPIWTGFDETWLHEEIEQSLQARRDSWWRRHIDRVLNATWVWFFCREIWAEIVEALDQAEAEQQPE
;
A
#
# COMPACT_ATOMS: atom_id res chain seq x y z
N MET A 1 5.59 -3.96 -15.15
CA MET A 1 4.45 -3.13 -14.72
C MET A 1 4.57 -1.75 -15.35
N THR A 2 3.53 -1.24 -16.00
CA THR A 2 3.49 0.13 -16.54
C THR A 2 3.27 1.15 -15.41
N PRO A 3 3.59 2.45 -15.61
CA PRO A 3 3.30 3.47 -14.61
C PRO A 3 1.82 3.53 -14.21
N GLN A 4 0.92 3.31 -15.16
CA GLN A 4 -0.52 3.33 -14.90
C GLN A 4 -0.97 2.10 -14.10
N GLN A 5 -0.44 0.92 -14.39
CA GLN A 5 -0.65 -0.27 -13.55
C GLN A 5 -0.12 -0.08 -12.13
N ARG A 6 1.06 0.54 -11.98
CA ARG A 6 1.63 0.82 -10.65
C ARG A 6 0.73 1.74 -9.84
N ARG A 7 0.18 2.79 -10.47
CA ARG A 7 -0.79 3.69 -9.83
C ARG A 7 -2.07 2.97 -9.40
N GLN A 8 -2.61 2.10 -10.25
CA GLN A 8 -3.79 1.29 -9.89
C GLN A 8 -3.50 0.39 -8.68
N VAL A 9 -2.34 -0.25 -8.67
CA VAL A 9 -1.88 -1.09 -7.55
C VAL A 9 -1.71 -0.26 -6.27
N GLN A 10 -1.14 0.94 -6.36
CA GLN A 10 -1.00 1.86 -5.22
C GLN A 10 -2.36 2.27 -4.65
N VAL A 11 -3.31 2.64 -5.51
CA VAL A 11 -4.68 3.03 -5.11
C VAL A 11 -5.38 1.86 -4.43
N ALA A 12 -5.42 0.69 -5.07
CA ALA A 12 -6.08 -0.48 -4.50
C ALA A 12 -5.51 -0.87 -3.13
N MET A 13 -4.18 -0.83 -2.96
CA MET A 13 -3.57 -1.12 -1.66
C MET A 13 -3.79 -0.03 -0.61
N SER A 14 -4.01 1.22 -1.01
CA SER A 14 -4.31 2.31 -0.07
C SER A 14 -5.64 2.11 0.65
N ASP A 15 -6.61 1.43 0.01
CA ASP A 15 -7.90 1.11 0.62
C ASP A 15 -7.78 0.17 1.83
N ALA A 16 -6.62 -0.48 2.03
CA ALA A 16 -6.35 -1.25 3.24
C ALA A 16 -6.05 -0.38 4.49
N PHE A 17 -6.00 0.95 4.33
CA PHE A 17 -5.67 1.92 5.38
C PHE A 17 -6.84 2.86 5.72
N VAL A 18 -8.05 2.60 5.20
CA VAL A 18 -9.25 3.38 5.52
C VAL A 18 -9.80 3.00 6.91
N ASP A 19 -10.41 3.96 7.62
CA ASP A 19 -10.98 3.76 8.97
C ASP A 19 -12.41 3.17 8.92
N THR A 20 -12.71 2.40 7.89
CA THR A 20 -14.00 1.72 7.68
C THR A 20 -13.79 0.21 7.54
N HIS A 21 -14.88 -0.53 7.31
CA HIS A 21 -14.75 -1.95 6.97
C HIS A 21 -13.88 -2.12 5.71
N ILE A 22 -12.86 -2.96 5.81
CA ILE A 22 -11.89 -3.20 4.73
C ILE A 22 -12.31 -4.44 3.94
N GLU A 23 -12.59 -4.25 2.65
CA GLU A 23 -12.97 -5.31 1.71
C GLU A 23 -11.71 -5.90 1.04
N TYR A 24 -10.92 -6.69 1.79
CA TYR A 24 -9.65 -7.23 1.29
C TYR A 24 -9.78 -8.04 -0.01
N LEU A 25 -10.89 -8.75 -0.22
CA LEU A 25 -11.13 -9.49 -1.45
C LEU A 25 -11.33 -8.57 -2.66
N TRP A 26 -11.95 -7.40 -2.46
CA TRP A 26 -12.05 -6.38 -3.51
C TRP A 26 -10.67 -5.82 -3.87
N ILE A 27 -9.84 -5.54 -2.87
CA ILE A 27 -8.46 -5.09 -3.07
C ILE A 27 -7.68 -6.15 -3.85
N ALA A 28 -7.71 -7.40 -3.39
CA ALA A 28 -7.00 -8.52 -3.99
C ALA A 28 -7.36 -8.73 -5.47
N ARG A 29 -8.64 -8.62 -5.84
CA ARG A 29 -9.09 -8.74 -7.24
C ARG A 29 -8.44 -7.73 -8.18
N HIS A 30 -8.05 -6.55 -7.69
CA HIS A 30 -7.31 -5.55 -8.46
C HIS A 30 -5.81 -5.81 -8.53
N LEU A 31 -5.31 -6.74 -7.70
CA LEU A 31 -3.89 -7.09 -7.59
C LEU A 31 -3.55 -8.44 -8.24
N VAL A 32 -4.54 -9.28 -8.55
CA VAL A 32 -4.32 -10.58 -9.21
C VAL A 32 -3.56 -10.41 -10.53
N GLY A 33 -2.60 -11.31 -10.77
CA GLY A 33 -1.78 -11.32 -11.97
C GLY A 33 -0.53 -10.44 -11.90
N PHE A 34 -0.34 -9.67 -10.82
CA PHE A 34 0.93 -9.02 -10.52
C PHE A 34 1.84 -9.91 -9.68
N ASP A 35 3.15 -9.76 -9.86
CA ASP A 35 4.15 -10.48 -9.08
C ASP A 35 4.06 -10.11 -7.58
N ARG A 36 4.02 -11.13 -6.72
CA ARG A 36 3.76 -10.94 -5.28
C ARG A 36 4.91 -10.24 -4.55
N GLU A 37 6.16 -10.47 -4.95
CA GLU A 37 7.30 -9.74 -4.37
C GLU A 37 7.32 -8.28 -4.82
N LEU A 38 6.93 -7.98 -6.06
CA LEU A 38 6.74 -6.62 -6.53
C LEU A 38 5.60 -5.91 -5.79
N LEU A 39 4.47 -6.58 -5.56
CA LEU A 39 3.36 -6.03 -4.77
C LEU A 39 3.81 -5.71 -3.34
N LYS A 40 4.56 -6.63 -2.72
CA LYS A 40 5.13 -6.44 -1.39
C LYS A 40 6.10 -5.25 -1.35
N GLU A 41 6.95 -5.11 -2.36
CA GLU A 41 7.86 -3.96 -2.47
C GLU A 41 7.06 -2.66 -2.55
N ILE A 42 6.05 -2.57 -3.41
CA ILE A 42 5.20 -1.39 -3.55
C ILE A 42 4.47 -1.08 -2.23
N PHE A 43 3.92 -2.10 -1.58
CA PHE A 43 3.21 -1.94 -0.31
C PHE A 43 4.11 -1.30 0.75
N TYR A 44 5.27 -1.90 1.05
CA TYR A 44 6.11 -1.43 2.15
C TYR A 44 6.93 -0.19 1.81
N SER A 45 7.28 0.02 0.54
CA SER A 45 8.16 1.13 0.16
C SER A 45 7.41 2.39 -0.28
N GLU A 46 6.18 2.26 -0.79
CA GLU A 46 5.42 3.38 -1.36
C GLU A 46 4.11 3.62 -0.60
N VAL A 47 3.21 2.63 -0.56
CA VAL A 47 1.85 2.82 -0.05
C VAL A 47 1.82 2.97 1.47
N ALA A 48 2.37 2.01 2.19
CA ALA A 48 2.32 2.01 3.65
C ALA A 48 3.00 3.25 4.27
N PRO A 49 4.16 3.74 3.80
CA PRO A 49 4.72 5.00 4.30
C PRO A 49 3.84 6.23 4.06
N ALA A 50 3.11 6.28 2.94
CA ALA A 50 2.20 7.40 2.62
C ALA A 50 0.90 7.33 3.45
N CYS A 51 0.39 6.13 3.70
CA CYS A 51 -0.90 5.93 4.38
C CYS A 51 -0.79 5.74 5.89
N TYR A 52 0.35 5.26 6.42
CA TYR A 52 0.50 4.91 7.84
C TYR A 52 0.33 6.11 8.77
N SER A 53 0.78 7.30 8.35
CA SER A 53 0.58 8.53 9.13
C SER A 53 -0.91 8.84 9.34
N ASN A 54 -1.79 8.49 8.40
CA ASN A 54 -3.23 8.69 8.52
C ASN A 54 -3.87 7.80 9.60
N ILE A 55 -3.32 6.61 9.86
CA ILE A 55 -3.77 5.77 11.00
C ILE A 55 -3.42 6.43 12.34
N MET A 56 -2.36 7.24 12.37
CA MET A 56 -1.80 7.81 13.60
C MET A 56 -2.34 9.22 13.93
N THR A 57 -3.09 9.85 13.01
CA THR A 57 -3.66 11.18 13.24
C THR A 57 -5.03 11.09 13.95
N PRO A 58 -5.39 12.06 14.80
CA PRO A 58 -6.72 12.11 15.41
C PRO A 58 -7.81 12.17 14.34
N VAL A 59 -8.65 11.14 14.32
CA VAL A 59 -9.65 10.82 13.29
C VAL A 59 -10.66 11.96 13.06
N PRO A 60 -10.80 12.51 11.83
CA PRO A 60 -12.00 13.25 11.41
C PRO A 60 -13.16 12.27 11.12
N PRO A 61 -14.44 12.70 11.02
CA PRO A 61 -15.56 11.78 10.80
C PRO A 61 -15.39 10.96 9.50
N ILE A 62 -15.48 9.62 9.62
CA ILE A 62 -15.54 8.59 8.56
C ILE A 62 -14.69 8.89 7.31
N TRP A 63 -13.53 8.24 7.22
CA TRP A 63 -12.67 8.29 6.03
C TRP A 63 -13.08 7.20 5.03
N THR A 64 -13.76 7.56 3.94
CA THR A 64 -14.31 6.58 2.97
C THR A 64 -13.35 6.15 1.86
N GLY A 65 -12.14 6.72 1.79
CA GLY A 65 -11.15 6.41 0.76
C GLY A 65 -10.10 7.50 0.61
N PHE A 66 -8.98 7.18 -0.03
CA PHE A 66 -7.93 8.16 -0.32
C PHE A 66 -8.25 8.93 -1.60
N ASP A 67 -7.95 10.24 -1.63
CA ASP A 67 -7.90 10.98 -2.89
C ASP A 67 -6.71 10.46 -3.71
N GLU A 68 -6.97 9.93 -4.91
CA GLU A 68 -5.94 9.30 -5.74
C GLU A 68 -4.82 10.29 -6.12
N THR A 69 -5.19 11.56 -6.36
CA THR A 69 -4.22 12.58 -6.76
C THR A 69 -3.28 12.89 -5.60
N TRP A 70 -3.85 13.11 -4.41
CA TRP A 70 -3.09 13.28 -3.17
C TRP A 70 -2.19 12.08 -2.89
N LEU A 71 -2.69 10.85 -3.02
CA LEU A 71 -1.92 9.64 -2.76
C LEU A 71 -0.69 9.56 -3.68
N HIS A 72 -0.86 9.79 -4.98
CA HIS A 72 0.25 9.74 -5.94
C HIS A 72 1.23 10.89 -5.73
N GLU A 73 0.76 12.08 -5.39
CA GLU A 73 1.62 13.22 -5.05
C GLU A 73 2.45 12.94 -3.79
N GLU A 74 1.85 12.38 -2.74
CA GLU A 74 2.54 12.04 -1.50
C GLU A 74 3.62 10.95 -1.74
N ILE A 75 3.27 9.91 -2.52
CA ILE A 75 4.22 8.86 -2.91
C ILE A 75 5.38 9.45 -3.72
N GLU A 76 5.10 10.28 -4.75
CA GLU A 76 6.17 10.87 -5.57
C GLU A 76 7.05 11.81 -4.75
N GLN A 77 6.47 12.61 -3.85
CA GLN A 77 7.24 13.47 -2.94
C GLN A 77 8.17 12.65 -2.04
N SER A 78 7.69 11.54 -1.49
CA SER A 78 8.49 10.61 -0.69
C SER A 78 9.63 9.99 -1.50
N LEU A 79 9.33 9.51 -2.72
CA LEU A 79 10.32 8.95 -3.63
C LEU A 79 11.37 9.99 -4.06
N GLN A 80 10.96 11.21 -4.37
CA GLN A 80 11.83 12.30 -4.76
C GLN A 80 12.75 12.71 -3.59
N ALA A 81 12.21 12.84 -2.39
CA ALA A 81 12.98 13.11 -1.19
C ALA A 81 14.05 12.04 -0.91
N ARG A 82 13.76 10.77 -1.20
CA ARG A 82 14.74 9.68 -1.15
C ARG A 82 15.79 9.82 -2.24
N ARG A 83 15.43 10.20 -3.48
CA ARG A 83 16.42 10.44 -4.54
C ARG A 83 17.41 11.54 -4.13
N ASP A 84 16.89 12.63 -3.59
CA ASP A 84 17.65 13.86 -3.31
C ASP A 84 18.51 13.79 -2.04
N SER A 85 18.15 12.94 -1.07
CA SER A 85 18.86 12.86 0.21
C SER A 85 19.27 11.45 0.61
N TRP A 86 20.58 11.20 0.65
CA TRP A 86 21.15 9.96 1.17
C TRP A 86 20.77 9.71 2.65
N TRP A 87 20.69 10.77 3.46
CA TRP A 87 20.27 10.67 4.86
C TRP A 87 18.80 10.23 4.98
N ARG A 88 17.89 10.81 4.17
CA ARG A 88 16.50 10.35 4.13
C ARG A 88 16.40 8.90 3.69
N ARG A 89 17.17 8.47 2.68
CA ARG A 89 17.25 7.03 2.31
C ARG A 89 17.63 6.14 3.48
N HIS A 90 18.57 6.56 4.33
CA HIS A 90 19.03 5.75 5.45
C HIS A 90 18.00 5.67 6.58
N ILE A 91 17.39 6.80 6.93
CA ILE A 91 16.33 6.85 7.94
C ILE A 91 15.12 6.03 7.47
N ASP A 92 14.71 6.21 6.21
CA ASP A 92 13.58 5.48 5.65
C ASP A 92 13.84 3.98 5.60
N ARG A 93 15.05 3.58 5.16
CA ARG A 93 15.43 2.18 5.02
C ARG A 93 15.53 1.45 6.35
N VAL A 94 15.85 2.13 7.45
CA VAL A 94 16.12 1.46 8.73
C VAL A 94 15.00 1.70 9.73
N LEU A 95 14.68 2.96 10.03
CA LEU A 95 13.73 3.28 11.10
C LEU A 95 12.29 3.21 10.59
N ASN A 96 11.99 3.86 9.46
CA ASN A 96 10.63 3.80 8.91
C ASN A 96 10.32 2.41 8.38
N ALA A 97 11.23 1.74 7.68
CA ALA A 97 10.97 0.40 7.18
C ALA A 97 10.68 -0.61 8.30
N THR A 98 11.41 -0.55 9.41
CA THR A 98 11.15 -1.45 10.55
C THR A 98 9.81 -1.15 11.21
N TRP A 99 9.49 0.14 11.40
CA TRP A 99 8.24 0.57 12.02
C TRP A 99 7.03 0.28 11.13
N VAL A 100 7.07 0.72 9.87
CA VAL A 100 6.05 0.44 8.86
C VAL A 100 5.85 -1.06 8.70
N TRP A 101 6.94 -1.84 8.67
CA TRP A 101 6.81 -3.31 8.65
C TRP A 101 6.06 -3.83 9.87
N PHE A 102 6.46 -3.42 11.08
CA PHE A 102 5.85 -3.91 12.31
C PHE A 102 4.35 -3.61 12.37
N PHE A 103 3.93 -2.40 11.99
CA PHE A 103 2.53 -1.99 12.03
C PHE A 103 1.70 -2.52 10.86
N CYS A 104 2.29 -2.68 9.68
CA CYS A 104 1.54 -3.03 8.47
C CYS A 104 1.66 -4.51 8.09
N ARG A 105 2.40 -5.33 8.84
CA ARG A 105 2.56 -6.77 8.55
C ARG A 105 1.23 -7.52 8.55
N GLU A 106 0.30 -7.12 9.41
CA GLU A 106 -1.02 -7.76 9.53
C GLU A 106 -1.88 -7.37 8.33
N ILE A 107 -1.90 -6.08 7.97
CA ILE A 107 -2.55 -5.59 6.75
C ILE A 107 -2.00 -6.32 5.51
N TRP A 108 -0.69 -6.49 5.42
CA TRP A 108 -0.07 -7.23 4.31
C TRP A 108 -0.49 -8.70 4.29
N ALA A 109 -0.58 -9.35 5.47
CA ALA A 109 -1.01 -10.74 5.55
C ALA A 109 -2.47 -10.92 5.07
N GLU A 110 -3.37 -10.01 5.45
CA GLU A 110 -4.76 -9.99 4.99
C GLU A 110 -4.85 -9.82 3.46
N ILE A 111 -4.04 -8.93 2.87
CA ILE A 111 -3.96 -8.77 1.41
C ILE A 111 -3.46 -10.05 0.74
N VAL A 112 -2.47 -10.72 1.31
CA VAL A 112 -1.92 -11.98 0.76
C VAL A 112 -2.95 -13.11 0.84
N GLU A 113 -3.64 -13.25 1.96
CA GLU A 113 -4.71 -14.24 2.11
C GLU A 113 -5.84 -13.99 1.12
N ALA A 114 -6.29 -12.74 0.98
CA ALA A 114 -7.31 -12.37 0.00
C ALA A 114 -6.85 -12.56 -1.45
N LEU A 115 -5.55 -12.39 -1.74
CA LEU A 115 -4.96 -12.71 -3.05
C LEU A 115 -5.04 -14.21 -3.35
N ASP A 116 -4.70 -15.07 -2.39
CA ASP A 116 -4.82 -16.53 -2.56
C ASP A 116 -6.28 -16.92 -2.85
N GLN A 117 -7.23 -16.29 -2.16
CA GLN A 117 -8.67 -16.50 -2.41
C GLN A 117 -9.09 -16.00 -3.81
N ALA A 118 -8.68 -14.81 -4.21
CA ALA A 118 -9.02 -14.23 -5.51
C ALA A 118 -8.40 -14.99 -6.69
N GLU A 119 -7.20 -15.56 -6.52
CA GLU A 119 -6.57 -16.42 -7.52
C GLU A 119 -7.32 -17.76 -7.66
N ALA A 120 -7.75 -18.35 -6.54
CA ALA A 120 -8.57 -19.56 -6.54
C ALA A 120 -9.92 -19.37 -7.23
N GLU A 121 -10.54 -18.19 -7.14
CA GLU A 121 -11.77 -17.84 -7.88
C GLU A 121 -11.57 -17.81 -9.40
N GLN A 122 -10.35 -17.55 -9.88
CA GLN A 122 -10.05 -17.31 -11.30
C GLN A 122 -9.54 -18.54 -12.04
N GLN A 123 -9.29 -19.65 -11.35
CA GLN A 123 -8.79 -20.88 -11.94
C GLN A 123 -9.97 -21.79 -12.31
N PRO A 124 -10.28 -21.99 -13.61
CA PRO A 124 -11.36 -22.89 -14.00
C PRO A 124 -10.98 -24.34 -13.65
N GLU A 125 -11.98 -25.11 -13.16
CA GLU A 125 -11.85 -26.56 -12.96
C GLU A 125 -11.40 -27.32 -14.22
#